data_AF-A0A538N958-F1
#
_entry.id   AF-A0A538N958-F1
#
_cell.length_a   1.000
_cell.length_b   1.000
_cell.length_c   1.000
_cell.angle_alpha   90.00
_cell.angle_beta   90.00
_cell.angle_gamma   90.00
#
_symmetry.space_group_name_H-M   'P 1'
#
loop_
_entity.id
_entity.type
_entity.pdbx_description
1 polymer ?
#
loop_
_entity_poly.entity_id
_entity_poly.type
_entity_poly.pdbx_seq_one_letter_code
_entity_poly.pdbx_strand_id
1 'polypeptide(L)'
;MVVVTSLGSAAGLVGEYLDYASAGPAAASGTASTVDGWAGVLGAELAKAGVPVRAGYPVGDWQVDLCAGTGDAAVGLVCAVHPDGPAAHIERQETLARAGWRLVDAYPSRWGGDAVRAALDLAPRLGPAAAPALSPSGEADGVELL
;
A
#
# COMPACT_ATOMS: atom_id res chain seq x y z
N MET A 1 12.21 -1.69 25.79
CA MET A 1 10.93 -0.99 25.55
C MET A 1 9.88 -2.06 25.34
N VAL A 2 8.82 -2.09 26.14
CA VAL A 2 7.78 -3.12 26.05
C VAL A 2 6.47 -2.42 25.71
N VAL A 3 5.89 -2.77 24.57
CA VAL A 3 4.55 -2.33 24.16
C VAL A 3 3.68 -3.58 24.17
N VAL A 4 2.66 -3.57 25.02
CA VAL A 4 1.58 -4.56 25.02
C VAL A 4 0.31 -3.79 24.74
N THR A 5 -0.39 -4.11 23.65
CA THR A 5 -1.74 -3.60 23.41
C THR A 5 -2.60 -4.80 22.99
N SER A 6 -3.57 -5.13 23.84
CA SER A 6 -4.57 -6.19 23.63
C SER A 6 -5.97 -5.58 23.75
N LEU A 7 -6.17 -4.37 23.21
CA LEU A 7 -7.47 -3.73 23.15
C LEU A 7 -8.02 -3.88 21.74
N GLY A 8 -8.98 -4.78 21.58
CA GLY A 8 -9.75 -4.94 20.33
C GLY A 8 -10.76 -3.81 20.10
N SER A 9 -11.11 -3.06 21.14
CA SER A 9 -11.87 -1.81 21.08
C SER A 9 -11.73 -1.03 22.40
N ALA A 10 -11.88 0.29 22.35
CA ALA A 10 -11.92 1.16 23.53
C ALA A 10 -13.00 2.24 23.30
N ALA A 11 -13.63 2.74 24.37
CA ALA A 11 -14.58 3.85 24.28
C ALA A 11 -13.90 5.20 24.58
N GLY A 12 -14.50 6.29 24.09
CA GLY A 12 -13.99 7.66 24.28
C GLY A 12 -12.75 7.95 23.44
N LEU A 13 -11.96 8.94 23.87
CA LEU A 13 -10.82 9.48 23.09
C LEU A 13 -9.79 8.42 22.66
N VAL A 14 -9.58 7.38 23.46
CA VAL A 14 -8.65 6.28 23.11
C VAL A 14 -9.24 5.44 21.98
N GLY A 15 -10.54 5.17 22.01
CA GLY A 15 -11.25 4.50 20.92
C GLY A 15 -11.21 5.31 19.63
N GLU A 16 -11.58 6.60 19.73
CA GLU A 16 -11.54 7.52 18.59
C GLU A 16 -10.14 7.66 18.00
N TYR A 17 -9.11 7.68 18.84
CA TYR A 17 -7.72 7.68 18.37
C TYR A 17 -7.33 6.37 17.68
N LEU A 18 -7.74 5.21 18.21
CA LEU A 18 -7.46 3.92 17.58
C LEU A 18 -8.23 3.75 16.25
N ASP A 19 -9.47 4.22 16.18
CA ASP A 19 -10.27 4.25 14.95
C ASP A 19 -9.63 5.19 13.91
N TYR A 20 -9.18 6.37 14.35
CA TYR A 20 -8.42 7.29 13.51
C TYR A 20 -7.11 6.68 13.03
N ALA A 21 -6.33 6.05 13.93
CA ALA A 21 -5.01 5.51 13.62
C ALA A 21 -5.08 4.24 12.76
N SER A 22 -6.18 3.49 12.84
CA SER A 22 -6.43 2.31 11.99
C SER A 22 -6.94 2.69 10.59
N ALA A 23 -7.55 3.87 10.44
CA ALA A 23 -7.79 4.47 9.14
C ALA A 23 -6.48 5.04 8.58
N GLY A 24 -5.86 4.33 7.64
CA GLY A 24 -4.71 4.87 6.90
C GLY A 24 -5.02 6.23 6.26
N PRO A 25 -4.03 7.10 6.03
CA PRO A 25 -4.27 8.46 5.59
C PRO A 25 -5.16 8.52 4.34
N ALA A 26 -6.22 9.33 4.45
CA ALA A 26 -7.04 9.69 3.30
C ALA A 26 -6.13 10.26 2.21
N ALA A 27 -6.40 9.93 0.95
CA ALA A 27 -5.62 10.45 -0.15
C ALA A 27 -5.64 11.99 -0.05
N ALA A 28 -4.48 12.60 0.20
CA ALA A 28 -4.32 13.98 -0.19
C ALA A 28 -4.63 14.03 -1.69
N SER A 29 -5.47 14.97 -2.12
CA SER A 29 -5.62 15.32 -3.53
C SER A 29 -4.32 15.99 -4.00
N GLY A 30 -3.23 15.23 -3.99
CA GLY A 30 -2.00 15.62 -4.64
C GLY A 30 -2.30 15.75 -6.12
N THR A 31 -1.85 16.86 -6.70
CA THR A 31 -1.84 17.07 -8.14
C THR A 31 -1.41 15.78 -8.83
N ALA A 32 -2.33 15.20 -9.59
CA ALA A 32 -2.16 13.94 -10.29
C ALA A 32 -0.82 13.91 -11.03
N SER A 33 0.16 13.20 -10.48
CA SER A 33 1.33 12.82 -11.24
C SER A 33 1.06 11.42 -11.77
N THR A 34 0.56 11.39 -13.01
CA THR A 34 0.49 10.21 -13.91
C THR A 34 -0.19 8.95 -13.34
N VAL A 35 -1.48 9.04 -13.02
CA VAL A 35 -2.34 7.83 -13.13
C VAL A 35 -2.60 7.50 -14.60
N ASP A 36 -2.31 8.43 -15.52
CA ASP A 36 -2.26 8.21 -16.95
C ASP A 36 -0.89 7.65 -17.39
N GLY A 37 -0.90 6.72 -18.35
CA GLY A 37 0.31 6.09 -18.89
C GLY A 37 0.64 4.75 -18.23
N TRP A 38 1.93 4.41 -18.19
CA TRP A 38 2.39 3.07 -17.79
C TRP A 38 1.92 2.64 -16.39
N ALA A 39 1.96 3.53 -15.40
CA ALA A 39 1.53 3.22 -14.03
C ALA A 39 0.04 2.85 -13.97
N GLY A 40 -0.83 3.60 -14.65
CA GLY A 40 -2.27 3.28 -14.72
C GLY A 40 -2.55 1.93 -15.38
N VAL A 41 -1.90 1.66 -16.52
CA VAL A 41 -2.08 0.39 -17.25
C VAL A 41 -1.55 -0.78 -16.42
N LEU A 42 -0.37 -0.66 -15.82
CA LEU A 42 0.19 -1.69 -14.95
C LEU A 42 -0.69 -1.93 -13.72
N GLY A 43 -1.18 -0.86 -13.09
CA GLY A 43 -2.08 -0.95 -11.94
C GLY A 43 -3.37 -1.71 -12.27
N ALA A 44 -3.95 -1.47 -13.46
CA ALA A 44 -5.12 -2.20 -13.93
C ALA A 44 -4.85 -3.70 -14.14
N GLU A 45 -3.72 -4.05 -14.74
CA GLU A 45 -3.34 -5.46 -14.95
C GLU A 45 -3.01 -6.19 -13.64
N LEU A 46 -2.36 -5.51 -12.69
CA LEU A 46 -2.13 -6.04 -11.34
C LEU A 46 -3.43 -6.27 -10.57
N ALA A 47 -4.40 -5.35 -10.69
CA ALA A 47 -5.72 -5.52 -10.10
C ALA A 47 -6.45 -6.73 -10.69
N LYS A 48 -6.38 -6.95 -12.01
CA LYS A 48 -6.92 -8.15 -12.67
C LYS A 48 -6.23 -9.43 -12.21
N ALA A 49 -4.93 -9.36 -11.88
CA ALA A 49 -4.16 -10.45 -11.30
C ALA A 49 -4.44 -10.68 -9.79
N GLY A 50 -5.38 -9.93 -9.19
CA GLY A 50 -5.79 -10.09 -7.80
C GLY A 50 -4.90 -9.37 -6.79
N VAL A 51 -4.02 -8.47 -7.23
CA VAL A 51 -3.19 -7.65 -6.34
C VAL A 51 -3.93 -6.32 -6.08
N PRO A 52 -4.28 -5.98 -4.83
CA PRO A 52 -4.82 -4.66 -4.50
C PRO A 52 -3.80 -3.59 -4.88
N VAL A 53 -4.22 -2.57 -5.62
CA VAL A 53 -3.34 -1.47 -6.03
C VAL A 53 -4.00 -0.12 -5.78
N ARG A 54 -3.22 0.83 -5.27
CA ARG A 54 -3.59 2.24 -5.13
C ARG A 54 -2.53 3.10 -5.79
N ALA A 55 -2.94 3.94 -6.75
CA ALA A 55 -2.04 4.87 -7.41
C ALA A 55 -1.78 6.13 -6.55
N GLY A 56 -0.59 6.71 -6.69
CA GLY A 56 -0.24 8.02 -6.11
C GLY A 56 -0.34 8.08 -4.59
N TYR A 57 0.12 7.05 -3.88
CA TYR A 57 0.04 7.02 -2.42
C TYR A 57 1.00 8.06 -1.80
N PRO A 58 0.52 9.04 -1.01
CA PRO A 58 1.36 10.10 -0.48
C PRO A 58 2.24 9.62 0.69
N VAL A 59 3.49 10.07 0.73
CA VAL A 59 4.48 9.81 1.78
C VAL A 59 5.25 11.09 2.05
N GLY A 60 4.76 11.88 3.01
CA GLY A 60 5.25 13.25 3.22
C GLY A 60 5.03 14.10 1.97
N ASP A 61 6.08 14.78 1.51
CA ASP A 61 6.08 15.57 0.26
C ASP A 61 6.25 14.71 -1.01
N TRP A 62 6.46 13.40 -0.85
CA TRP A 62 6.67 12.46 -1.95
C TRP A 62 5.44 11.60 -2.22
N GLN A 63 5.45 10.90 -3.34
CA GLN A 63 4.42 9.92 -3.71
C GLN A 63 5.04 8.62 -4.20
N VAL A 64 4.36 7.53 -3.90
CA VAL A 64 4.57 6.21 -4.51
C VAL A 64 3.69 6.10 -5.74
N ASP A 65 4.27 5.74 -6.89
CA ASP A 65 3.54 5.70 -8.16
C ASP A 65 2.37 4.68 -8.08
N LEU A 66 2.65 3.45 -7.64
CA LEU A 66 1.64 2.46 -7.26
C LEU A 66 1.99 1.79 -5.94
N CYS A 67 1.08 1.82 -4.98
CA CYS A 67 1.12 1.01 -3.77
C CYS A 67 0.40 -0.32 -4.04
N ALA A 68 1.12 -1.44 -4.01
CA ALA A 68 0.61 -2.77 -4.27
C ALA A 68 0.56 -3.60 -2.97
N GLY A 69 -0.57 -4.25 -2.69
CA GLY A 69 -0.84 -4.96 -1.44
C GLY A 69 -1.53 -4.07 -0.39
N THR A 70 -1.61 -4.58 0.84
CA THR A 70 -2.32 -3.95 1.97
C THR A 70 -1.50 -4.06 3.25
N GLY A 71 -1.70 -3.11 4.17
CA GLY A 71 -1.06 -3.10 5.49
C GLY A 71 0.47 -3.13 5.40
N ASP A 72 1.10 -3.85 6.33
CA ASP A 72 2.56 -3.96 6.45
C ASP A 72 3.22 -4.71 5.27
N ALA A 73 2.43 -5.41 4.46
CA ALA A 73 2.91 -6.11 3.28
C ALA A 73 2.94 -5.21 2.03
N ALA A 74 2.44 -3.98 2.11
CA ALA A 74 2.38 -3.05 0.99
C ALA A 74 3.76 -2.73 0.41
N VAL A 75 3.82 -2.68 -0.92
CA VAL A 75 5.05 -2.45 -1.70
C VAL A 75 4.85 -1.21 -2.57
N GLY A 76 5.84 -0.33 -2.59
CA GLY A 76 5.86 0.76 -3.54
C GLY A 76 6.45 0.32 -4.88
N LEU A 77 5.72 0.51 -5.97
CA LEU A 77 6.23 0.34 -7.32
C LEU A 77 6.67 1.69 -7.88
N VAL A 78 7.85 1.69 -8.48
CA VAL A 78 8.47 2.86 -9.11
C VAL A 78 8.36 2.67 -10.62
N CYS A 79 7.49 3.44 -11.25
CA CYS A 79 7.07 3.24 -12.64
C CYS A 79 7.78 4.17 -13.61
N ALA A 80 8.33 5.29 -13.12
CA ALA A 80 9.04 6.28 -13.92
C ALA A 80 10.16 6.99 -13.14
N VAL A 81 11.13 7.53 -13.89
CA VAL A 81 12.08 8.51 -13.36
C VAL A 81 11.32 9.79 -13.02
N HIS A 82 11.73 10.49 -11.96
CA HIS A 82 11.07 11.72 -11.55
C HIS A 82 11.15 12.78 -12.68
N PRO A 83 10.07 13.54 -12.97
CA PRO A 83 10.08 14.55 -14.02
C PRO A 83 11.13 15.65 -13.80
N ASP A 84 11.42 15.98 -12.53
CA ASP A 84 12.49 16.94 -12.16
C ASP A 84 13.91 16.35 -12.28
N GLY A 85 14.03 15.11 -12.78
CA GLY A 85 15.28 14.49 -13.16
C GLY A 85 15.86 13.50 -12.13
N PRO A 86 17.08 12.98 -12.40
CA PRO A 86 17.68 11.90 -11.63
C PRO A 86 17.95 12.24 -10.16
N ALA A 87 18.31 13.48 -9.85
CA ALA A 87 18.58 13.90 -8.47
C ALA A 87 17.33 13.81 -7.60
N ALA A 88 16.21 14.39 -8.06
CA ALA A 88 14.91 14.27 -7.40
C ALA A 88 14.44 12.81 -7.33
N HIS A 89 14.75 12.00 -8.35
CA HIS A 89 14.45 10.57 -8.30
C HIS A 89 15.22 9.85 -7.18
N ILE A 90 16.52 10.10 -7.03
CA ILE A 90 17.34 9.51 -5.96
C ILE A 90 16.83 9.98 -4.59
N GLU A 91 16.54 11.27 -4.43
CA GLU A 91 16.02 11.82 -3.17
C GLU A 91 14.67 11.18 -2.78
N ARG A 92 13.79 10.97 -3.77
CA ARG A 92 12.53 10.23 -3.57
C ARG A 92 12.80 8.80 -3.09
N GLN A 93 13.71 8.06 -3.74
CA GLN A 93 14.07 6.69 -3.35
C GLN A 93 14.58 6.64 -1.90
N GLU A 94 15.53 7.51 -1.57
CA GLU A 94 16.12 7.56 -0.23
C GLU A 94 15.10 7.96 0.84
N THR A 95 14.19 8.88 0.52
CA THR A 95 13.15 9.31 1.46
C THR A 95 12.12 8.22 1.71
N LEU A 96 11.65 7.54 0.66
CA LEU A 96 10.74 6.41 0.78
C LEU A 96 11.38 5.22 1.52
N ALA A 97 12.64 4.91 1.23
CA ALA A 97 13.39 3.87 1.93
C ALA A 97 13.57 4.19 3.42
N ARG A 98 13.91 5.44 3.77
CA ARG A 98 13.99 5.90 5.17
C ARG A 98 12.65 5.87 5.89
N ALA A 99 11.55 6.06 5.15
CA ALA A 99 10.19 5.88 5.66
C ALA A 99 9.77 4.40 5.79
N GLY A 100 10.68 3.45 5.52
CA GLY A 100 10.46 2.01 5.70
C GLY A 100 9.77 1.31 4.53
N TRP A 101 9.60 1.99 3.39
CA TRP A 101 8.97 1.37 2.22
C TRP A 101 9.87 0.34 1.57
N ARG A 102 9.29 -0.83 1.26
CA ARG A 102 9.86 -1.76 0.29
C ARG A 102 9.53 -1.28 -1.11
N LEU A 103 10.54 -0.93 -1.89
CA LEU A 103 10.39 -0.40 -3.25
C LEU A 103 10.79 -1.44 -4.30
N VAL A 104 10.08 -1.45 -5.42
CA VAL A 104 10.38 -2.28 -6.59
C VAL A 104 10.33 -1.42 -7.85
N ASP A 105 11.41 -1.46 -8.62
CA ASP A 105 11.47 -0.85 -9.93
C ASP A 105 10.59 -1.60 -10.94
N ALA A 106 9.61 -0.88 -11.47
CA ALA A 106 8.61 -1.33 -12.41
C ALA A 106 8.61 -0.45 -13.67
N TYR A 107 9.78 -0.16 -14.25
CA TYR A 107 9.88 0.61 -15.49
C TYR A 107 9.39 -0.18 -16.71
N PRO A 108 8.75 0.46 -17.70
CA PRO A 108 8.20 -0.22 -18.88
C PRO A 108 9.27 -0.94 -19.72
N SER A 109 10.49 -0.40 -19.75
CA SER A 109 11.62 -0.93 -20.53
C SER A 109 11.98 -2.38 -20.16
N ARG A 110 11.69 -2.81 -18.92
CA ARG A 110 11.99 -4.16 -18.45
C ARG A 110 11.10 -5.23 -19.08
N TRP A 111 9.92 -4.85 -19.56
CA TRP A 111 8.97 -5.77 -20.22
C TRP A 111 8.62 -5.33 -21.64
N GLY A 112 9.40 -4.41 -22.23
CA GLY A 112 9.12 -3.89 -23.57
C GLY A 112 7.80 -3.13 -23.69
N GLY A 113 7.31 -2.55 -22.58
CA GLY A 113 6.01 -1.88 -22.53
C GLY A 113 4.80 -2.83 -22.42
N ASP A 114 5.00 -4.13 -22.25
CA ASP A 114 3.92 -5.10 -22.03
C ASP A 114 3.51 -5.16 -20.54
N ALA A 115 2.39 -4.52 -20.23
CA ALA A 115 1.86 -4.43 -18.86
C ALA A 115 1.29 -5.76 -18.34
N VAL A 116 0.76 -6.61 -19.22
CA VAL A 116 0.25 -7.94 -18.84
C VAL A 116 1.41 -8.80 -18.38
N ARG A 117 2.48 -8.82 -19.18
CA ARG A 117 3.72 -9.54 -18.83
C ARG A 117 4.33 -9.00 -17.53
N ALA A 118 4.35 -7.67 -17.35
CA ALA A 118 4.85 -7.06 -16.12
C ALA A 118 4.02 -7.48 -14.89
N ALA A 119 2.69 -7.45 -14.99
CA ALA A 119 1.81 -7.85 -13.89
C ALA A 119 2.00 -9.31 -13.49
N LEU A 120 2.07 -10.23 -14.47
CA LEU A 120 2.29 -11.66 -14.21
C LEU A 120 3.67 -11.95 -13.59
N ASP A 121 4.70 -11.19 -13.98
CA ASP A 121 6.05 -11.31 -13.42
C ASP A 121 6.17 -10.71 -12.01
N LEU A 122 5.43 -9.63 -11.73
CA LEU A 122 5.46 -8.91 -10.45
C LEU A 122 4.56 -9.55 -9.39
N ALA A 123 3.36 -10.02 -9.74
CA ALA A 123 2.37 -10.50 -8.77
C ALA A 123 2.92 -11.54 -7.77
N PRO A 124 3.72 -12.55 -8.17
CA PRO A 124 4.30 -13.51 -7.23
C PRO A 124 5.29 -12.88 -6.22
N ARG A 125 5.93 -11.76 -6.58
CA ARG A 125 6.95 -11.07 -5.77
C ARG A 125 6.36 -10.05 -4.79
N LEU A 126 5.13 -9.62 -5.05
CA LEU A 126 4.41 -8.67 -4.22
C LEU A 126 3.76 -9.35 -3.00
N GLY A 127 3.78 -10.68 -2.97
CA GLY A 127 3.15 -11.49 -1.93
C GLY A 127 1.63 -11.56 -2.12
N PRO A 128 0.95 -12.56 -1.54
CA PRO A 128 -0.50 -12.57 -1.52
C PRO A 128 -0.98 -11.33 -0.74
N ALA A 129 -2.01 -10.66 -1.25
CA ALA A 129 -2.79 -9.74 -0.43
C ALA A 129 -3.12 -10.45 0.87
N ALA A 130 -2.78 -9.87 2.02
CA ALA A 130 -3.22 -10.43 3.29
C ALA A 130 -4.75 -10.55 3.21
N ALA A 131 -5.26 -11.79 3.23
CA ALA A 131 -6.68 -12.02 3.29
C ALA A 131 -7.23 -11.20 4.47
N PRO A 132 -8.38 -10.52 4.34
CA PRO A 132 -8.97 -9.88 5.49
C PRO A 132 -9.11 -10.95 6.57
N ALA A 133 -8.51 -10.72 7.74
CA ALA A 133 -8.70 -11.59 8.87
C ALA A 133 -10.22 -11.65 9.11
N LEU A 134 -10.85 -12.76 8.73
CA LEU A 134 -12.21 -13.07 9.14
C LEU A 134 -12.15 -13.13 10.66
N SER A 135 -12.57 -12.05 11.32
CA SER A 135 -12.81 -12.06 12.75
C SER A 135 -13.68 -13.28 13.05
N PRO A 136 -13.30 -14.16 13.99
CA PRO A 136 -14.18 -15.23 14.41
C PRO A 136 -15.44 -14.55 14.95
N SER A 137 -16.56 -14.79 14.28
CA SER A 137 -17.88 -14.33 14.71
C SER A 137 -18.06 -14.79 16.15
N GLY A 138 -18.30 -13.85 17.05
CA GLY A 138 -18.41 -14.11 18.48
C GLY A 138 -19.48 -15.16 18.75
N GLU A 139 -19.06 -16.33 19.22
CA GLU A 139 -19.93 -17.24 19.95
C GLU A 139 -19.99 -16.71 21.38
N ALA A 140 -20.92 -15.77 21.58
CA ALA A 140 -21.39 -15.42 22.90
C ALA A 140 -22.33 -16.55 23.36
N ASP A 141 -21.77 -17.53 24.06
CA ASP A 141 -22.57 -18.41 24.89
C ASP A 141 -22.56 -17.83 26.31
N GLY A 142 -23.60 -17.05 26.59
CA GLY A 142 -23.99 -16.72 27.95
C GLY A 142 -25.14 -17.65 28.35
N VAL A 143 -25.06 -18.25 29.53
CA VAL A 143 -26.08 -18.24 30.59
C VAL A 143 -25.60 -19.13 31.75
N GLU A 144 -25.40 -18.47 32.90
CA GLU A 144 -25.75 -18.85 34.28
C GLU A 144 -25.90 -20.34 34.67
N LEU A 145 -25.27 -20.72 35.80
CA LEU A 145 -25.91 -21.51 36.87
C LEU A 145 -25.07 -21.43 38.17
N LEU A 146 -25.65 -20.71 39.15
CA LEU A 146 -25.49 -20.75 40.62
C LEU A 146 -24.11 -20.43 41.25
#